data_AF-A0AAV7EWV1-F1
#
_entry.id   AF-A0AAV7EWV1-F1
#
_cell.length_a   1.000
_cell.length_b   1.000
_cell.length_c   1.000
_cell.angle_alpha   90.00
_cell.angle_beta   90.00
_cell.angle_gamma   90.00
#
_symmetry.space_group_name_H-M   'P 1'
#
loop_
_entity.id
_entity.type
_entity.pdbx_description
1 polymer ?
#
loop_
_entity_poly.entity_id
_entity_poly.type
_entity_poly.pdbx_seq_one_letter_code
_entity_poly.pdbx_strand_id
1 'polypeptide(L)'
;MTAAMRLISSNHRSSVAALQLAVFIVLIIASFQYEGVKGDVACIADCSDFPACTPAACDGECLKNGFKNGGSWVYYSFNLHCCCNLPAAAAP
;
A
#
# COMPACT_ATOMS: atom_id res chain seq x y z
N MET A 1 3.06 -2.39 -60.63
CA MET A 1 4.31 -2.84 -59.97
C MET A 1 4.76 -1.70 -59.08
N THR A 2 4.70 -1.91 -57.77
CA THR A 2 4.68 -0.83 -56.75
C THR A 2 6.09 -0.52 -56.25
N ALA A 3 6.35 0.78 -56.10
CA ALA A 3 7.65 1.38 -55.81
C ALA A 3 8.23 0.95 -54.46
N ALA A 4 9.49 0.51 -54.49
CA ALA A 4 10.35 0.39 -53.34
C ALA A 4 10.97 1.75 -52.97
N MET A 5 11.28 1.87 -51.67
CA MET A 5 12.04 2.91 -50.97
C MET A 5 11.26 4.16 -50.54
N ARG A 6 11.04 4.24 -49.21
CA ARG A 6 11.56 5.34 -48.37
C ARG A 6 11.50 5.00 -46.87
N LEU A 7 12.66 5.18 -46.24
CA LEU A 7 12.89 5.60 -44.84
C LEU A 7 12.77 4.54 -43.72
N ILE A 8 13.76 3.66 -43.66
CA ILE A 8 14.20 3.02 -42.40
C ILE A 8 15.66 3.41 -42.19
N SER A 9 15.94 4.59 -41.64
CA SER A 9 17.20 4.90 -40.94
C SER A 9 17.17 6.33 -40.42
N SER A 10 16.78 6.52 -39.15
CA SER A 10 17.14 7.69 -38.31
C SER A 10 16.53 7.66 -36.89
N ASN A 11 15.61 6.73 -36.57
CA ASN A 11 14.92 6.73 -35.26
C ASN A 11 15.47 5.81 -34.16
N HIS A 12 16.59 5.11 -34.37
CA HIS A 12 17.08 4.18 -33.34
C HIS A 12 17.48 4.90 -32.02
N ARG A 13 17.85 6.19 -32.04
CA ARG A 13 18.10 6.97 -30.81
C ARG A 13 16.83 7.52 -30.16
N SER A 14 15.77 7.78 -30.93
CA SER A 14 14.48 8.25 -30.38
C SER A 14 13.68 7.13 -29.72
N SER A 15 13.81 5.88 -30.20
CA SER A 15 13.12 4.73 -29.59
C SER A 15 13.72 4.30 -28.26
N VAL A 16 15.04 4.43 -28.06
CA VAL A 16 15.69 4.07 -26.79
C VAL A 16 15.32 5.08 -25.69
N ALA A 17 15.21 6.37 -26.01
CA ALA A 17 14.82 7.39 -25.04
C ALA A 17 13.39 7.19 -24.51
N ALA A 18 12.43 6.83 -25.37
CA ALA A 18 11.07 6.53 -24.96
C ALA A 18 10.99 5.24 -24.10
N LEU A 19 11.77 4.22 -24.45
CA LEU A 19 11.83 2.98 -23.69
C LEU A 19 12.43 3.20 -22.29
N GLN A 20 13.49 4.01 -22.19
CA GLN A 20 14.15 4.33 -20.92
C GLN A 20 13.25 5.18 -20.00
N LEU A 21 12.47 6.11 -20.56
CA LEU A 21 11.53 6.91 -19.78
C LEU A 21 10.42 6.06 -19.17
N ALA A 22 9.86 5.10 -19.93
CA ALA A 22 8.84 4.20 -19.44
C ALA A 22 9.36 3.28 -18.31
N VAL A 23 10.58 2.76 -18.44
CA VAL A 23 11.20 1.92 -17.40
C VAL A 23 11.44 2.70 -16.11
N PHE A 24 11.90 3.95 -16.20
CA PHE A 24 12.12 4.81 -15.03
C PHE A 24 10.82 5.13 -14.29
N ILE A 25 9.74 5.45 -15.01
CA ILE A 25 8.42 5.73 -14.43
C ILE A 25 7.86 4.48 -13.72
N VAL A 26 7.96 3.30 -14.33
CA VAL A 26 7.52 2.03 -13.71
C VAL A 26 8.34 1.72 -12.44
N LEU A 27 9.65 1.96 -12.45
CA LEU A 27 10.51 1.79 -11.27
C LEU A 27 10.12 2.75 -10.12
N ILE A 28 9.79 4.00 -10.42
CA ILE A 28 9.35 4.98 -9.42
C ILE A 28 7.96 4.61 -8.86
N ILE A 29 7.00 4.22 -9.71
CA ILE A 29 5.68 3.76 -9.26
C ILE A 29 5.79 2.50 -8.40
N ALA A 30 6.62 1.53 -8.80
CA ALA A 30 6.90 0.35 -8.00
C ALA A 30 7.54 0.70 -6.64
N SER A 31 8.32 1.79 -6.57
CA SER A 31 8.89 2.28 -5.30
C SER A 31 7.81 2.83 -4.36
N PHE A 32 6.82 3.58 -4.88
CA PHE A 32 5.69 4.06 -4.07
C PHE A 32 4.77 2.94 -3.59
N GLN A 33 4.71 1.82 -4.32
CA GLN A 33 3.88 0.67 -3.97
C GLN A 33 4.54 -0.24 -2.90
N TYR A 34 5.85 -0.13 -2.67
CA TYR A 34 6.56 -1.02 -1.73
C TYR A 34 6.70 -0.49 -0.30
N GLU A 35 6.52 0.82 -0.07
CA GLU A 35 6.40 1.36 1.30
C GLU A 35 4.96 1.29 1.85
N GLY A 36 3.98 0.97 1.00
CA GLY A 36 2.55 0.97 1.35
C GLY A 36 1.92 -0.37 1.73
N VAL A 37 2.68 -1.48 1.78
CA VAL A 37 2.14 -2.83 2.08
C VAL A 37 2.75 -3.38 3.37
N LYS A 38 2.58 -2.64 4.47
CA LYS A 38 2.41 -3.24 5.80
C LYS A 38 0.94 -3.06 6.13
N GLY A 39 0.15 -4.09 5.82
CA GLY A 39 -1.30 -4.01 5.68
C GLY A 39 -1.99 -3.22 6.78
N ASP A 40 -2.83 -2.27 6.39
CA ASP A 40 -4.14 -1.96 6.97
C ASP A 40 -4.29 -2.07 8.50
N VAL A 41 -3.31 -1.67 9.32
CA VAL A 41 -3.39 -1.77 10.78
C VAL A 41 -3.20 -0.38 11.38
N ALA A 42 -4.27 0.18 11.94
CA ALA A 42 -4.29 1.47 12.61
C ALA A 42 -4.40 1.29 14.13
N CYS A 43 -3.35 1.63 14.88
CA CYS A 43 -3.37 1.58 16.34
C CYS A 43 -4.07 2.81 16.91
N ILE A 44 -5.14 2.60 17.68
CA ILE A 44 -6.04 3.68 18.13
C ILE A 44 -5.96 3.97 19.65
N ALA A 45 -5.46 3.03 20.44
CA ALA A 45 -5.43 3.15 21.90
C ALA A 45 -4.40 2.21 22.52
N ASP A 46 -3.93 2.54 23.72
CA ASP A 46 -3.04 1.70 24.52
C ASP A 46 -3.84 0.80 25.45
N CYS A 47 -3.23 -0.32 25.86
CA CYS A 47 -3.81 -1.25 26.84
C CYS A 47 -4.19 -0.56 28.15
N SER A 48 -3.46 0.48 28.56
CA SER A 48 -3.76 1.28 29.74
C SER A 48 -5.07 2.07 29.68
N ASP A 49 -5.60 2.35 28.49
CA ASP A 49 -6.86 3.07 28.32
C ASP A 49 -8.10 2.17 28.56
N PHE A 50 -7.89 0.85 28.62
CA PHE A 50 -8.95 -0.12 28.84
C PHE A 50 -8.90 -0.67 30.26
N PRO A 51 -10.06 -1.00 30.86
CA PRO A 51 -10.10 -1.68 32.16
C PRO A 51 -9.49 -3.09 32.10
N ALA A 52 -9.48 -3.72 30.92
CA ALA A 52 -8.83 -4.99 30.66
C ALA A 52 -8.43 -5.12 29.19
N CYS A 53 -7.21 -5.59 28.93
CA CYS A 53 -6.66 -5.74 27.59
C CYS A 53 -7.07 -7.08 26.97
N THR A 54 -8.37 -7.20 26.73
CA THR A 54 -8.97 -8.39 26.11
C THR A 54 -9.19 -8.16 24.62
N PRO A 55 -9.12 -9.21 23.78
CA PRO A 55 -9.41 -9.07 22.35
C PRO A 55 -10.80 -8.45 22.08
N ALA A 56 -11.81 -8.83 22.86
CA ALA A 56 -13.17 -8.30 22.74
C ALA A 56 -13.27 -6.79 23.03
N ALA A 57 -12.47 -6.27 23.98
CA ALA A 57 -12.45 -4.84 24.29
C ALA A 57 -11.86 -4.02 23.12
N CYS A 58 -10.76 -4.49 22.54
CA CYS A 58 -10.14 -3.85 21.39
C CYS A 58 -11.04 -3.94 20.15
N ASP A 59 -11.62 -5.11 19.88
CA ASP A 59 -12.54 -5.34 18.77
C ASP A 59 -13.77 -4.42 18.84
N GLY A 60 -14.40 -4.34 20.03
CA GLY A 60 -15.53 -3.45 20.25
C GLY A 60 -15.19 -1.97 20.03
N GLU A 61 -13.99 -1.54 20.40
CA GLU A 61 -13.55 -0.15 20.18
C GLU A 61 -13.26 0.15 18.71
N CYS A 62 -12.66 -0.81 18.00
CA CYS A 62 -12.48 -0.72 16.55
C CYS A 62 -13.82 -0.63 15.82
N LEU A 63 -14.81 -1.46 16.19
CA LEU A 63 -16.16 -1.40 15.61
C LEU A 63 -16.85 -0.06 15.86
N LYS A 64 -16.73 0.52 17.06
CA LYS A 64 -17.27 1.86 17.38
C LYS A 64 -16.63 2.96 16.54
N ASN A 65 -15.34 2.82 16.21
CA ASN A 65 -14.62 3.76 15.34
C ASN A 65 -14.84 3.50 13.84
N GLY A 66 -15.73 2.57 13.48
CA GLY A 66 -16.11 2.31 12.09
C GLY A 66 -15.23 1.30 11.35
N PHE A 67 -14.28 0.64 12.05
CA PHE A 67 -13.47 -0.43 11.48
C PHE A 67 -14.28 -1.73 11.41
N LYS A 68 -14.50 -2.26 10.21
CA LYS A 68 -15.36 -3.44 10.00
C LYS A 68 -14.67 -4.80 10.21
N ASN A 69 -13.34 -4.81 10.24
CA ASN A 69 -12.53 -6.03 10.40
C ASN A 69 -12.00 -6.20 11.82
N GLY A 70 -12.58 -5.48 12.78
CA GLY A 70 -12.23 -5.64 14.18
C GLY A 70 -10.85 -5.12 14.55
N GLY A 71 -10.37 -5.56 15.72
CA GLY A 71 -9.09 -5.15 16.29
C GLY A 71 -8.30 -6.29 16.92
N SER A 72 -6.99 -6.11 16.98
CA SER A 72 -6.07 -7.03 17.65
C SER A 72 -5.03 -6.28 18.47
N TRP A 73 -4.54 -6.93 19.51
CA TRP A 73 -3.49 -6.37 20.36
C TRP A 73 -2.12 -6.65 19.75
N VAL A 74 -1.35 -5.59 19.50
CA VAL A 74 -0.01 -5.67 18.92
C VAL A 74 0.98 -5.07 19.91
N TYR A 75 2.08 -5.78 20.16
CA TYR A 75 3.18 -5.22 20.93
C TYR A 75 3.96 -4.22 20.08
N TYR A 76 4.02 -2.98 20.53
CA TYR A 76 4.78 -1.91 19.91
C TYR A 76 5.53 -1.12 21.00
N SER A 77 6.83 -0.91 20.82
CA SER A 77 7.66 -0.11 21.76
C SER A 77 7.45 -0.46 23.25
N PHE A 78 7.45 -1.75 23.58
CA PHE A 78 7.27 -2.31 24.94
C PHE A 78 5.86 -2.19 25.54
N ASN A 79 4.90 -1.58 24.84
CA ASN A 79 3.51 -1.52 25.25
C ASN A 79 2.61 -2.38 24.34
N LEU A 80 1.45 -2.76 24.88
CA LEU A 80 0.42 -3.47 24.14
C LEU A 80 -0.59 -2.44 23.60
N HIS A 81 -0.70 -2.33 22.28
CA HIS A 81 -1.58 -1.38 21.62
C HIS A 81 -2.75 -2.08 20.95
N CYS A 82 -3.94 -1.49 21.04
CA CYS A 82 -5.10 -1.94 20.30
C CYS A 82 -5.02 -1.39 18.88
N CYS A 83 -4.90 -2.29 17.90
CA CYS A 83 -4.79 -1.93 16.50
C CYS A 83 -5.93 -2.53 15.68
N CYS A 84 -6.64 -1.64 14.99
CA CYS A 84 -7.79 -1.95 14.17
C CYS A 84 -7.37 -2.29 12.75
N ASN A 85 -7.97 -3.33 12.20
CA ASN A 85 -7.79 -3.65 10.79
C ASN A 85 -8.63 -2.68 9.95
N LEU A 86 -7.96 -1.83 9.17
CA LEU A 86 -8.59 -1.06 8.11
C LEU A 86 -9.26 -2.03 7.13
N PRO A 87 -10.39 -1.64 6.52
CA PRO A 87 -10.93 -2.40 5.41
C PRO A 87 -9.84 -2.42 4.34
N ALA A 88 -9.36 -3.62 3.97
CA ALA A 88 -8.43 -3.81 2.87
C ALA A 88 -8.94 -2.96 1.72
N ALA A 89 -8.25 -1.85 1.43
CA ALA A 89 -8.69 -0.93 0.41
C ALA A 89 -8.81 -1.76 -0.86
N ALA A 90 -10.03 -1.91 -1.37
CA ALA A 90 -10.28 -2.72 -2.57
C ALA A 90 -9.37 -2.15 -3.67
N ALA A 91 -8.33 -2.90 -4.02
CA ALA A 91 -7.36 -2.50 -5.01
C ALA A 91 -8.13 -2.23 -6.32
N PRO A 92 -8.08 -1.00 -6.88
CA PRO A 92 -8.70 -0.68 -8.15
C PRO A 92 -7.99 -1.37 -9.32
#